data_AF-A0A8J2X4V4-F1
#
_entry.id   AF-A0A8J2X4V4-F1
#
_cell.length_a   1.000
_cell.length_b   1.000
_cell.length_c   1.000
_cell.angle_alpha   90.00
_cell.angle_beta   90.00
_cell.angle_gamma   90.00
#
_symmetry.space_group_name_H-M   'P 1'
#
loop_
_entity.id
_entity.type
_entity.pdbx_description
1 polymer ?
#
loop_
_entity_poly.entity_id
_entity_poly.type
_entity_poly.pdbx_seq_one_letter_code
_entity_poly.pdbx_strand_id
1 'polypeptide(L)'
;MTVTVVGKATNVVKTDSFAIDECVGNVATKDDRMSLARVFVSQPGQEPWLTLGYDEWIYCCSGRLVFGLPDGSTVELKAGETALVDKGTRFQPRFPEAGTSYIPVCIPAFRPDRCVREEASCCSGVAKRLAALHTKVEDAPEVLYHMCEQPRWEAAKSSGEAYFPPTFDEEGFTHATGVPSRLIETANHFYQDSEAPWVCLRFSRAALRKQCGIIVRDERAMPVGSKAVGENWTDWVCPHVVGGIPPLVVDAVFPMTRDGSKFVSIDGVTDV
;
A
#
# COMPACT_ATOMS: atom_id res chain seq x y z
N MET A 1 20.13 8.66 4.88
CA MET A 1 19.71 8.26 3.52
C MET A 1 20.51 7.03 3.12
N THR A 2 19.85 5.92 2.83
CA THR A 2 20.48 4.64 2.47
C THR A 2 19.97 4.19 1.11
N VAL A 3 20.85 3.59 0.31
CA VAL A 3 20.50 2.93 -0.95
C VAL A 3 20.50 1.43 -0.68
N THR A 4 19.40 0.75 -0.99
CA THR A 4 19.22 -0.68 -0.70
C THR A 4 18.76 -1.43 -1.94
N VAL A 5 19.34 -2.60 -2.17
CA VAL A 5 18.86 -3.54 -3.20
C VAL A 5 17.59 -4.22 -2.68
N VAL A 6 16.47 -4.04 -3.37
CA VAL A 6 15.14 -4.48 -2.91
C VAL A 6 14.70 -5.86 -3.43
N GLY A 7 15.37 -6.41 -4.45
CA GLY A 7 15.01 -7.71 -5.00
C GLY A 7 15.60 -8.01 -6.38
N LYS A 8 15.10 -9.09 -7.00
CA LYS A 8 15.40 -9.51 -8.38
C LYS A 8 14.11 -9.63 -9.17
N ALA A 9 14.20 -9.48 -10.49
CA ALA A 9 13.05 -9.64 -11.36
C ALA A 9 12.49 -11.08 -11.29
N THR A 10 11.17 -11.20 -11.33
CA THR A 10 10.45 -12.48 -11.28
C THR A 10 9.54 -12.61 -12.50
N ASN A 11 9.65 -13.73 -13.23
CA ASN A 11 8.78 -13.98 -14.38
C ASN A 11 7.36 -14.32 -13.92
N VAL A 12 6.44 -13.37 -14.07
CA VAL A 12 5.04 -13.49 -13.65
C VAL A 12 4.14 -14.02 -14.77
N VAL A 13 4.50 -13.75 -16.03
CA VAL A 13 3.82 -14.27 -17.21
C VAL A 13 4.85 -14.76 -18.22
N LYS A 14 4.59 -15.93 -18.80
CA LYS A 14 5.32 -16.46 -19.95
C LYS A 14 4.35 -17.21 -20.84
N THR A 15 4.23 -16.75 -22.07
CA THR A 15 3.45 -17.35 -23.15
C THR A 15 4.37 -17.49 -24.38
N ASP A 16 3.85 -18.04 -25.47
CA ASP A 16 4.60 -18.12 -26.73
C ASP A 16 4.74 -16.75 -27.42
N SER A 17 3.80 -15.81 -27.15
CA SER A 17 3.73 -14.51 -27.80
C SER A 17 4.32 -13.36 -26.97
N PHE A 18 4.39 -13.49 -25.64
CA PHE A 18 5.03 -12.50 -24.78
C PHE A 18 5.41 -13.05 -23.39
N ALA A 19 6.31 -12.33 -22.72
CA ALA A 19 6.70 -12.57 -21.33
C ALA A 19 6.71 -11.26 -20.53
N ILE A 20 6.40 -11.37 -19.23
CA ILE A 20 6.43 -10.26 -18.26
C ILE A 20 7.32 -10.68 -17.10
N ASP A 21 8.36 -9.87 -16.87
CA ASP A 21 9.22 -9.96 -15.69
C ASP A 21 8.93 -8.77 -14.76
N GLU A 22 8.36 -9.04 -13.60
CA GLU A 22 8.11 -8.03 -12.57
C GLU A 22 9.42 -7.71 -11.83
N CYS A 23 9.85 -6.44 -11.86
CA CYS A 23 11.05 -5.96 -11.18
C CYS A 23 10.73 -5.41 -9.78
N VAL A 24 9.59 -4.73 -9.63
CA VAL A 24 9.04 -4.21 -8.37
C VAL A 24 7.54 -4.47 -8.37
N GLY A 25 6.99 -4.91 -7.23
CA GLY A 25 5.56 -5.14 -7.06
C GLY A 25 5.23 -6.21 -6.04
N ASN A 26 3.99 -6.68 -6.09
CA ASN A 26 3.42 -7.65 -5.15
C ASN A 26 4.07 -9.04 -5.22
N VAL A 27 4.66 -9.42 -6.34
CA VAL A 27 5.30 -10.74 -6.50
C VAL A 27 6.79 -10.65 -6.22
N ALA A 28 7.51 -9.76 -6.90
CA ALA A 28 8.98 -9.73 -6.92
C ALA A 28 9.59 -9.12 -5.65
N THR A 29 9.00 -8.04 -5.12
CA THR A 29 9.55 -7.30 -3.97
C THR A 29 8.61 -7.24 -2.77
N LYS A 30 7.39 -7.79 -2.88
CA LYS A 30 6.34 -7.74 -1.85
C LYS A 30 5.98 -6.31 -1.45
N ASP A 31 5.93 -5.42 -2.43
CA ASP A 31 5.68 -3.99 -2.25
C ASP A 31 4.51 -3.55 -3.11
N ASP A 32 3.45 -3.02 -2.48
CA ASP A 32 2.23 -2.61 -3.18
C ASP A 32 2.26 -1.12 -3.61
N ARG A 33 3.33 -0.38 -3.32
CA ARG A 33 3.41 1.08 -3.62
C ARG A 33 3.44 1.37 -5.11
N MET A 34 4.19 0.58 -5.88
CA MET A 34 4.24 0.69 -7.34
C MET A 34 4.57 -0.66 -7.97
N SER A 35 4.22 -0.85 -9.23
CA SER A 35 4.78 -1.92 -10.04
C SER A 35 5.72 -1.35 -11.10
N LEU A 36 6.82 -2.05 -11.33
CA LEU A 36 7.73 -1.86 -12.44
C LEU A 36 7.93 -3.23 -13.07
N ALA A 37 7.59 -3.39 -14.34
CA ALA A 37 7.83 -4.63 -15.06
C ALA A 37 8.59 -4.39 -16.37
N ARG A 38 9.16 -5.46 -16.91
CA ARG A 38 9.69 -5.52 -18.26
C ARG A 38 8.82 -6.47 -19.06
N VAL A 39 8.28 -5.98 -20.16
CA VAL A 39 7.49 -6.80 -21.08
C VAL A 39 8.26 -6.98 -22.37
N PHE A 40 8.32 -8.22 -22.85
CA PHE A 40 8.91 -8.58 -24.13
C PHE A 40 7.89 -9.35 -24.96
N VAL A 41 7.60 -8.84 -26.15
CA VAL A 41 6.66 -9.43 -27.10
C VAL A 41 7.45 -10.16 -28.18
N SER A 42 7.33 -11.49 -28.20
CA SER A 42 8.01 -12.37 -29.16
C SER A 42 7.22 -12.55 -30.46
N GLN A 43 5.91 -12.28 -30.47
CA GLN A 43 5.06 -12.42 -31.65
C GLN A 43 4.02 -11.30 -31.75
N PRO A 44 3.64 -10.85 -32.95
CA PRO A 44 2.55 -9.91 -33.12
C PRO A 44 1.25 -10.46 -32.52
N GLY A 45 0.44 -9.58 -31.94
CA GLY A 45 -0.81 -9.99 -31.31
C GLY A 45 -1.52 -8.85 -30.61
N GLN A 46 -2.46 -9.19 -29.75
CA GLN A 46 -3.19 -8.24 -28.93
C GLN A 46 -3.58 -8.86 -27.60
N GLU A 47 -3.67 -8.02 -26.58
CA GLU A 47 -4.33 -8.36 -25.32
C GLU A 47 -5.86 -8.21 -25.49
N PRO A 48 -6.67 -8.80 -24.59
CA PRO A 48 -8.09 -8.46 -24.46
C PRO A 48 -8.26 -6.96 -24.13
N TRP A 49 -9.52 -6.50 -24.13
CA TRP A 49 -9.81 -5.18 -23.58
C TRP A 49 -9.52 -5.15 -22.08
N LEU A 50 -8.84 -4.11 -21.64
CA LEU A 50 -8.42 -3.88 -20.27
C LEU A 50 -9.09 -2.63 -19.73
N THR A 51 -9.48 -2.66 -18.45
CA THR A 51 -9.80 -1.45 -17.68
C THR A 51 -8.99 -1.44 -16.38
N LEU A 52 -8.14 -0.43 -16.21
CA LEU A 52 -7.20 -0.34 -15.09
C LEU A 52 -7.83 0.39 -13.89
N GLY A 53 -7.67 -0.18 -12.70
CA GLY A 53 -8.04 0.45 -11.42
C GLY A 53 -6.99 1.42 -10.88
N TYR A 54 -5.96 1.72 -11.65
CA TYR A 54 -4.78 2.52 -11.34
C TYR A 54 -4.29 3.27 -12.59
N ASP A 55 -3.43 4.26 -12.38
CA ASP A 55 -2.72 4.93 -13.48
C ASP A 55 -1.52 4.08 -13.90
N GLU A 56 -1.27 3.99 -15.21
CA GLU A 56 -0.14 3.25 -15.78
C GLU A 56 0.61 4.08 -16.83
N TRP A 57 1.91 4.27 -16.61
CA TRP A 57 2.83 4.79 -17.61
C TRP A 57 3.47 3.65 -18.38
N ILE A 58 3.48 3.74 -19.70
CA ILE A 58 4.07 2.74 -20.58
C ILE A 58 5.17 3.40 -21.38
N TYR A 59 6.42 3.05 -21.10
CA TYR A 59 7.58 3.48 -21.88
C TYR A 59 7.96 2.41 -22.91
N CYS A 60 7.93 2.76 -24.20
CA CYS A 60 8.32 1.83 -25.26
C CYS A 60 9.84 1.85 -25.44
N CYS A 61 10.50 0.72 -25.16
CA CYS A 61 11.95 0.60 -25.31
C CYS A 61 12.36 0.28 -26.75
N SER A 62 11.61 -0.60 -27.42
CA SER A 62 11.85 -1.02 -28.81
C SER A 62 10.56 -1.42 -29.49
N GLY A 63 10.50 -1.28 -30.82
CA GLY A 63 9.31 -1.57 -31.61
C GLY A 63 8.23 -0.48 -31.47
N ARG A 64 6.96 -0.89 -31.47
CA ARG A 64 5.83 0.00 -31.19
C ARG A 64 4.63 -0.73 -30.60
N LEU A 65 3.81 0.02 -29.87
CA LEU A 65 2.51 -0.41 -29.36
C LEU A 65 1.40 0.38 -30.04
N VAL A 66 0.23 -0.22 -30.16
CA VAL A 66 -0.99 0.48 -30.60
C VAL A 66 -2.08 0.24 -29.57
N PHE A 67 -2.65 1.31 -29.04
CA PHE A 67 -3.76 1.25 -28.09
C PHE A 67 -5.07 1.52 -28.83
N GLY A 68 -5.96 0.53 -28.87
CA GLY A 68 -7.33 0.71 -29.34
C GLY A 68 -8.20 1.35 -28.27
N LEU A 69 -9.03 2.33 -28.66
CA LEU A 69 -9.93 3.05 -27.77
C LEU A 69 -11.41 2.72 -28.06
N PRO A 70 -12.34 2.94 -27.10
CA PRO A 70 -13.74 2.55 -27.24
C PRO A 70 -14.50 3.25 -28.38
N ASP A 71 -14.05 4.44 -28.77
CA ASP A 71 -14.59 5.21 -29.91
C ASP A 71 -14.09 4.73 -31.28
N GLY A 72 -13.27 3.67 -31.29
CA GLY A 72 -12.67 3.10 -32.50
C GLY A 72 -11.36 3.76 -32.93
N SER A 73 -10.94 4.84 -32.26
CA SER A 73 -9.67 5.48 -32.53
C SER A 73 -8.49 4.67 -31.97
N THR A 74 -7.28 5.03 -32.39
CA THR A 74 -6.05 4.38 -31.93
C THR A 74 -4.95 5.39 -31.60
N VAL A 75 -4.17 5.07 -30.57
CA VAL A 75 -2.95 5.80 -30.23
C VAL A 75 -1.76 4.89 -30.49
N GLU A 76 -0.82 5.33 -31.33
CA GLU A 76 0.44 4.61 -31.57
C GLU A 76 1.52 5.17 -30.64
N LEU A 77 2.30 4.27 -30.04
CA LEU A 77 3.43 4.58 -29.16
C LEU A 77 4.69 3.91 -29.70
N LYS A 78 5.68 4.72 -30.09
CA LYS A 78 6.93 4.29 -30.71
C LYS A 78 8.06 4.19 -29.69
N ALA A 79 9.12 3.49 -30.06
CA ALA A 79 10.34 3.42 -29.25
C ALA A 79 10.85 4.82 -28.84
N GLY A 80 11.11 4.99 -27.54
CA GLY A 80 11.52 6.25 -26.93
C GLY A 80 10.36 7.13 -26.42
N GLU A 81 9.12 6.78 -26.70
CA GLU A 81 7.93 7.51 -26.24
C GLU A 81 7.33 6.87 -24.97
N THR A 82 6.60 7.69 -24.20
CA THR A 82 5.84 7.24 -23.02
C THR A 82 4.36 7.60 -23.18
N ALA A 83 3.47 6.64 -22.97
CA ALA A 83 2.04 6.89 -22.81
C ALA A 83 1.65 6.87 -21.32
N LEU A 84 0.59 7.61 -20.98
CA LEU A 84 -0.16 7.46 -19.74
C LEU A 84 -1.53 6.86 -20.08
N VAL A 85 -1.90 5.80 -19.38
CA VAL A 85 -3.26 5.27 -19.34
C VAL A 85 -3.84 5.65 -17.99
N ASP A 86 -4.76 6.62 -17.98
CA ASP A 86 -5.42 7.06 -16.76
C ASP A 86 -6.29 5.94 -16.17
N LYS A 87 -6.40 5.93 -14.84
CA LYS A 87 -7.32 5.06 -14.11
C LYS A 87 -8.73 5.12 -14.68
N GLY A 88 -9.32 3.95 -14.89
CA GLY A 88 -10.67 3.80 -15.44
C GLY A 88 -10.71 3.84 -16.97
N THR A 89 -9.59 4.09 -17.65
CA THR A 89 -9.51 4.02 -19.11
C THR A 89 -9.68 2.57 -19.55
N ARG A 90 -10.65 2.36 -20.44
CA ARG A 90 -10.84 1.10 -21.16
C ARG A 90 -10.08 1.16 -22.48
N PHE A 91 -9.15 0.25 -22.70
CA PHE A 91 -8.29 0.25 -23.89
C PHE A 91 -7.88 -1.18 -24.29
N GLN A 92 -7.35 -1.32 -25.51
CA GLN A 92 -6.83 -2.60 -26.01
C GLN A 92 -5.37 -2.47 -26.46
N PRO A 93 -4.40 -3.04 -25.74
CA PRO A 93 -3.02 -3.14 -26.20
C PRO A 93 -2.90 -4.06 -27.41
N ARG A 94 -2.25 -3.57 -28.46
CA ARG A 94 -1.91 -4.34 -29.66
C ARG A 94 -0.41 -4.21 -29.91
N PHE A 95 0.19 -5.31 -30.36
CA PHE A 95 1.60 -5.41 -30.66
C PHE A 95 1.74 -5.77 -32.15
N PRO A 96 1.95 -4.78 -33.04
CA PRO A 96 1.99 -5.01 -34.48
C PRO A 96 3.19 -5.86 -34.94
N GLU A 97 4.24 -5.95 -34.13
CA GLU A 97 5.51 -6.58 -34.50
C GLU A 97 6.18 -7.32 -33.34
N ALA A 98 6.91 -8.39 -33.68
CA ALA A 98 7.77 -9.11 -32.75
C ALA A 98 9.00 -8.27 -32.36
N GLY A 99 9.59 -8.54 -31.20
CA GLY A 99 10.73 -7.80 -30.68
C GLY A 99 10.36 -6.47 -30.03
N THR A 100 9.07 -6.19 -29.90
CA THR A 100 8.58 -5.04 -29.12
C THR A 100 8.89 -5.27 -27.64
N SER A 101 9.52 -4.29 -27.00
CA SER A 101 9.76 -4.32 -25.56
C SER A 101 9.36 -3.00 -24.92
N TYR A 102 8.77 -3.07 -23.73
CA TYR A 102 8.28 -1.89 -23.02
C TYR A 102 8.31 -2.09 -21.51
N ILE A 103 8.22 -0.98 -20.80
CA ILE A 103 8.22 -0.90 -19.34
C ILE A 103 6.90 -0.25 -18.90
N PRO A 104 5.95 -1.04 -18.38
CA PRO A 104 4.82 -0.49 -17.66
C PRO A 104 5.21 -0.16 -16.21
N VAL A 105 4.74 0.99 -15.73
CA VAL A 105 4.84 1.46 -14.35
C VAL A 105 3.46 1.85 -13.88
N CYS A 106 2.96 1.22 -12.81
CA CYS A 106 1.64 1.57 -12.26
C CYS A 106 1.69 1.88 -10.76
N ILE A 107 0.76 2.74 -10.32
CA ILE A 107 0.61 3.17 -8.93
C ILE A 107 -0.87 3.09 -8.54
N PRO A 108 -1.24 2.29 -7.51
CA PRO A 108 -0.40 1.35 -6.76
C PRO A 108 0.07 0.16 -7.64
N ALA A 109 0.81 -0.78 -7.05
CA ALA A 109 1.30 -1.95 -7.78
C ALA A 109 0.15 -2.77 -8.41
N PHE A 110 0.48 -3.45 -9.51
CA PHE A 110 -0.41 -4.36 -10.19
C PHE A 110 -0.93 -5.41 -9.21
N ARG A 111 -2.26 -5.61 -9.23
CA ARG A 111 -2.93 -6.81 -8.73
C ARG A 111 -4.02 -7.22 -9.72
N PRO A 112 -4.33 -8.53 -9.86
CA PRO A 112 -5.38 -9.01 -10.75
C PRO A 112 -6.76 -8.40 -10.45
N ASP A 113 -7.10 -8.19 -9.19
CA ASP A 113 -8.36 -7.57 -8.75
C ASP A 113 -8.47 -6.08 -9.11
N ARG A 114 -7.37 -5.44 -9.51
CA ARG A 114 -7.32 -4.04 -9.97
C ARG A 114 -7.27 -3.91 -11.50
N CYS A 115 -7.31 -5.00 -12.25
CA CYS A 115 -7.25 -4.99 -13.71
C CYS A 115 -8.38 -5.84 -14.30
N VAL A 116 -9.41 -5.19 -14.82
CA VAL A 116 -10.52 -5.90 -15.47
C VAL A 116 -10.06 -6.32 -16.86
N ARG A 117 -10.08 -7.63 -17.12
CA ARG A 117 -9.71 -8.23 -18.41
C ARG A 117 -10.95 -8.83 -19.08
N GLU A 118 -11.33 -8.32 -20.25
CA GLU A 118 -12.45 -8.84 -21.03
C GLU A 118 -12.00 -9.98 -21.95
N GLU A 119 -11.76 -11.14 -21.34
CA GLU A 119 -11.34 -12.35 -22.06
C GLU A 119 -12.52 -12.97 -22.83
N ALA A 120 -12.29 -13.42 -24.08
CA ALA A 120 -13.32 -14.09 -24.89
C ALA A 120 -13.70 -15.49 -24.36
N SER A 121 -12.89 -16.07 -23.46
CA SER A 121 -13.25 -17.25 -22.68
C SER A 121 -12.95 -17.01 -21.21
N CYS A 122 -13.73 -17.63 -20.32
CA CYS A 122 -13.82 -17.27 -18.91
C CYS A 122 -12.53 -17.46 -18.07
N CYS A 123 -11.41 -17.92 -18.65
CA CYS A 123 -10.18 -18.21 -17.91
C CYS A 123 -8.96 -18.34 -18.84
N SER A 124 -8.34 -17.23 -19.28
CA SER A 124 -7.01 -17.32 -19.90
C SER A 124 -5.98 -17.87 -18.90
N GLY A 125 -5.00 -18.64 -19.37
CA GLY A 125 -3.93 -19.18 -18.51
C GLY A 125 -3.14 -18.08 -17.78
N VAL A 126 -3.08 -16.88 -18.38
CA VAL A 126 -2.49 -15.67 -17.79
C VAL A 126 -3.27 -15.24 -16.55
N ALA A 127 -4.59 -15.07 -16.64
CA ALA A 127 -5.42 -14.63 -15.52
C ALA A 127 -5.33 -15.60 -14.33
N LYS A 128 -5.39 -16.91 -14.57
CA LYS A 128 -5.23 -17.94 -13.53
C LYS A 128 -3.86 -17.89 -12.85
N ARG A 129 -2.79 -17.78 -13.63
CA ARG A 129 -1.42 -17.69 -13.11
C ARG A 129 -1.23 -16.45 -12.26
N LEU A 130 -1.69 -15.29 -12.75
CA LEU A 130 -1.61 -14.05 -12.01
C LEU A 130 -2.41 -14.13 -10.71
N ALA A 131 -3.63 -14.66 -10.72
CA ALA A 131 -4.41 -14.87 -9.49
C ALA A 131 -3.65 -15.73 -8.47
N ALA A 132 -3.07 -16.86 -8.88
CA ALA A 132 -2.31 -17.75 -8.00
C ALA A 132 -1.01 -17.11 -7.45
N LEU A 133 -0.36 -16.21 -8.19
CA LEU A 133 0.82 -15.49 -7.72
C LEU A 133 0.47 -14.39 -6.71
N HIS A 134 -0.76 -13.89 -6.74
CA HIS A 134 -1.24 -12.79 -5.89
C HIS A 134 -2.09 -13.28 -4.70
N THR A 135 -2.28 -14.59 -4.53
CA THR A 135 -2.89 -15.13 -3.31
C THR A 135 -1.87 -15.09 -2.17
N LYS A 136 -2.11 -14.18 -1.21
CA LYS A 136 -1.38 -13.89 0.05
C LYS A 136 -0.66 -12.54 0.07
N VAL A 137 -1.42 -11.47 -0.12
CA VAL A 137 -1.18 -10.26 0.68
C VAL A 137 -2.33 -10.27 1.68
N GLU A 138 -2.05 -10.47 2.97
CA GLU A 138 -3.07 -10.12 3.98
C GLU A 138 -3.34 -8.64 3.78
N ASP A 139 -4.58 -8.30 3.42
CA ASP A 139 -4.91 -6.91 3.17
C ASP A 139 -4.60 -6.12 4.44
N ALA A 140 -3.91 -5.00 4.26
CA ALA A 140 -3.50 -4.17 5.37
C ALA A 140 -4.75 -3.79 6.20
N PRO A 141 -4.65 -3.80 7.53
CA PRO A 141 -5.81 -3.65 8.40
C PRO A 141 -6.49 -2.29 8.15
N GLU A 142 -7.78 -2.33 7.79
CA GLU A 142 -8.57 -1.12 7.53
C GLU A 142 -8.77 -0.28 8.80
N VAL A 143 -9.03 -0.95 9.91
CA VAL A 143 -9.17 -0.34 11.23
C VAL A 143 -7.81 -0.25 11.90
N LEU A 144 -7.49 0.95 12.37
CA LEU A 144 -6.22 1.28 13.00
C LEU A 144 -6.45 1.82 14.41
N TYR A 145 -5.44 1.63 15.24
CA TYR A 145 -5.42 2.02 16.63
C TYR A 145 -4.14 2.79 16.96
N HIS A 146 -4.27 3.86 17.73
CA HIS A 146 -3.15 4.66 18.25
C HIS A 146 -3.38 4.93 19.74
N MET A 147 -2.34 4.82 20.57
CA MET A 147 -2.43 5.18 21.99
C MET A 147 -1.73 6.50 22.28
N CYS A 148 -2.31 7.32 23.14
CA CYS A 148 -1.76 8.61 23.53
C CYS A 148 -2.18 9.01 24.94
N GLU A 149 -1.47 9.99 25.51
CA GLU A 149 -1.89 10.64 26.76
C GLU A 149 -3.23 11.36 26.54
N GLN A 150 -4.22 11.04 27.39
CA GLN A 150 -5.56 11.60 27.31
C GLN A 150 -5.58 13.14 27.29
N PRO A 151 -4.79 13.88 28.11
CA PRO A 151 -4.79 15.34 28.07
C PRO A 151 -4.39 15.92 26.72
N ARG A 152 -3.47 15.27 26.00
CA ARG A 152 -3.05 15.71 24.66
C ARG A 152 -4.14 15.49 23.63
N TRP A 153 -4.84 14.36 23.70
CA TRP A 153 -5.98 14.09 22.85
C TRP A 153 -7.11 15.08 23.08
N GLU A 154 -7.46 15.35 24.34
CA GLU A 154 -8.49 16.34 24.70
C GLU A 154 -8.12 17.75 24.22
N ALA A 155 -6.84 18.13 24.31
CA ALA A 155 -6.36 19.41 23.77
C ALA A 155 -6.55 19.51 22.25
N ALA A 156 -6.18 18.47 21.49
CA ALA A 156 -6.36 18.43 20.04
C ALA A 156 -7.85 18.49 19.64
N LYS A 157 -8.72 17.74 20.35
CA LYS A 157 -10.17 17.82 20.14
C LYS A 157 -10.71 19.23 20.40
N SER A 158 -10.25 19.89 21.46
CA SER A 158 -10.71 21.22 21.86
C SER A 158 -10.26 22.31 20.87
N SER A 159 -9.04 22.21 20.36
CA SER A 159 -8.53 23.14 19.34
C SER A 159 -9.12 22.89 17.95
N GLY A 160 -9.60 21.66 17.69
CA GLY A 160 -10.00 21.21 16.36
C GLY A 160 -8.82 20.86 15.45
N GLU A 161 -7.59 20.90 15.97
CA GLU A 161 -6.39 20.54 15.24
C GLU A 161 -6.14 19.03 15.32
N ALA A 162 -5.32 18.51 14.40
CA ALA A 162 -4.90 17.12 14.45
C ALA A 162 -4.03 16.87 15.69
N TYR A 163 -4.21 15.70 16.32
CA TYR A 163 -3.29 15.23 17.33
C TYR A 163 -1.96 14.82 16.69
N PHE A 164 -0.85 15.24 17.28
CA PHE A 164 0.49 14.80 16.92
C PHE A 164 1.20 14.21 18.15
N PRO A 165 1.86 13.03 18.04
CA PRO A 165 2.64 12.49 19.13
C PRO A 165 3.87 13.38 19.42
N PRO A 166 4.41 13.36 20.65
CA PRO A 166 5.59 14.16 20.98
C PRO A 166 6.83 13.87 20.13
N THR A 167 6.93 12.68 19.52
CA THR A 167 8.03 12.30 18.62
C THR A 167 7.82 12.73 17.17
N PHE A 168 6.68 13.36 16.84
CA PHE A 168 6.30 13.63 15.46
C PHE A 168 7.30 14.50 14.70
N ASP A 169 7.85 15.55 15.33
CA ASP A 169 8.81 16.45 14.66
C ASP A 169 10.14 15.75 14.32
N GLU A 170 10.48 14.68 15.04
CA GLU A 170 11.68 13.87 14.80
C GLU A 170 11.43 12.75 13.78
N GLU A 171 10.26 12.09 13.86
CA GLU A 171 9.92 10.90 13.07
C GLU A 171 9.19 11.23 11.76
N GLY A 172 8.39 12.29 11.74
CA GLY A 172 7.58 12.72 10.60
C GLY A 172 6.31 11.87 10.35
N PHE A 173 5.92 11.02 11.30
CA PHE A 173 4.71 10.20 11.22
C PHE A 173 4.15 9.85 12.60
N THR A 174 2.90 9.41 12.64
CA THR A 174 2.25 8.88 13.85
C THR A 174 2.15 7.37 13.76
N HIS A 175 2.70 6.66 14.74
CA HIS A 175 2.62 5.20 14.84
C HIS A 175 1.19 4.72 15.09
N ALA A 176 0.74 3.69 14.38
CA ALA A 176 -0.52 3.01 14.61
C ALA A 176 -0.35 1.49 14.48
N THR A 177 -1.38 0.74 14.86
CA THR A 177 -1.43 -0.72 14.69
C THR A 177 -2.83 -1.16 14.27
N GLY A 178 -2.91 -2.20 13.44
CA GLY A 178 -4.17 -2.92 13.22
C GLY A 178 -4.43 -4.05 14.23
N VAL A 179 -3.48 -4.29 15.14
CA VAL A 179 -3.56 -5.33 16.17
C VAL A 179 -3.50 -4.63 17.54
N PRO A 180 -4.66 -4.36 18.18
CA PRO A 180 -4.72 -3.57 19.41
C PRO A 180 -3.91 -4.15 20.58
N SER A 181 -3.81 -5.47 20.69
CA SER A 181 -3.03 -6.11 21.77
C SER A 181 -1.55 -5.72 21.75
N ARG A 182 -1.00 -5.37 20.58
CA ARG A 182 0.38 -4.86 20.45
C ARG A 182 0.58 -3.51 21.16
N LEU A 183 -0.47 -2.71 21.35
CA LEU A 183 -0.38 -1.44 22.07
C LEU A 183 -0.05 -1.66 23.54
N ILE A 184 -0.56 -2.71 24.18
CA ILE A 184 -0.21 -3.03 25.58
C ILE A 184 1.27 -3.38 25.71
N GLU A 185 1.78 -4.20 24.79
CA GLU A 185 3.21 -4.53 24.74
C GLU A 185 4.06 -3.28 24.49
N THR A 186 3.63 -2.44 23.54
CA THR A 186 4.29 -1.16 23.21
C THR A 186 4.27 -0.19 24.39
N ALA A 187 3.15 -0.09 25.10
CA ALA A 187 2.99 0.80 26.24
C ALA A 187 3.95 0.44 27.37
N ASN A 188 4.03 -0.86 27.65
CA ASN A 188 4.96 -1.39 28.65
C ASN A 188 6.42 -1.28 28.22
N HIS A 189 6.74 -1.20 26.94
CA HIS A 189 8.12 -1.01 26.51
C HIS A 189 8.56 0.47 26.59
N PHE A 190 7.69 1.41 26.21
CA PHE A 190 8.09 2.81 26.02
C PHE A 190 7.61 3.79 27.09
N TYR A 191 6.46 3.55 27.73
CA TYR A 191 5.70 4.60 28.42
C TYR A 191 5.40 4.32 29.91
N GLN A 192 6.08 3.35 30.53
CA GLN A 192 5.88 3.04 31.96
C GLN A 192 6.12 4.24 32.88
N ASP A 193 7.03 5.14 32.50
CA ASP A 193 7.41 6.33 33.30
C ASP A 193 6.38 7.47 33.21
N SER A 194 5.40 7.39 32.30
CA SER A 194 4.34 8.39 32.20
C SER A 194 3.39 8.28 33.40
N GLU A 195 2.97 9.41 33.98
CA GLU A 195 1.95 9.46 35.03
C GLU A 195 0.56 9.87 34.50
N ALA A 196 0.48 10.39 33.28
CA ALA A 196 -0.79 10.79 32.67
C ALA A 196 -1.73 9.58 32.44
N PRO A 197 -3.07 9.79 32.44
CA PRO A 197 -4.00 8.79 31.92
C PRO A 197 -3.83 8.64 30.41
N TRP A 198 -4.04 7.43 29.90
CA TRP A 198 -3.87 7.08 28.48
C TRP A 198 -5.19 6.60 27.87
N VAL A 199 -5.33 6.86 26.57
CA VAL A 199 -6.45 6.41 25.75
C VAL A 199 -5.95 5.78 24.46
N CYS A 200 -6.74 4.86 23.92
CA CYS A 200 -6.58 4.27 22.62
C CYS A 200 -7.64 4.83 21.65
N LEU A 201 -7.19 5.45 20.57
CA LEU A 201 -8.00 6.00 19.50
C LEU A 201 -8.22 4.93 18.43
N ARG A 202 -9.46 4.78 17.94
CA ARG A 202 -9.77 3.95 16.77
C ARG A 202 -10.22 4.82 15.61
N PHE A 203 -9.66 4.52 14.44
CA PHE A 203 -9.95 5.21 13.17
C PHE A 203 -9.73 4.25 12.01
N SER A 204 -10.03 4.69 10.79
CA SER A 204 -9.87 3.88 9.59
C SER A 204 -8.99 4.54 8.53
N ARG A 205 -8.34 3.71 7.70
CA ARG A 205 -7.57 4.19 6.54
C ARG A 205 -8.45 4.96 5.57
N ALA A 206 -9.67 4.49 5.35
CA ALA A 206 -10.63 5.17 4.49
C ALA A 206 -11.02 6.55 5.04
N ALA A 207 -11.20 6.71 6.35
CA ALA A 207 -11.49 8.01 6.95
C ALA A 207 -10.32 8.99 6.76
N LEU A 208 -9.10 8.58 7.11
CA LEU A 208 -7.88 9.38 6.90
C LEU A 208 -7.72 9.83 5.45
N ARG A 209 -7.86 8.89 4.50
CA ARG A 209 -7.69 9.17 3.08
C ARG A 209 -8.81 10.05 2.52
N LYS A 210 -10.08 9.67 2.74
CA LYS A 210 -11.21 10.32 2.07
C LYS A 210 -11.56 11.67 2.68
N GLN A 211 -11.37 11.83 3.99
CA GLN A 211 -11.78 13.05 4.69
C GLN A 211 -10.63 14.04 4.86
N CYS A 212 -9.38 13.57 4.91
CA CYS A 212 -8.22 14.42 5.20
C CYS A 212 -7.10 14.34 4.17
N GLY A 213 -7.17 13.41 3.20
CA GLY A 213 -6.07 13.17 2.26
C GLY A 213 -4.81 12.58 2.91
N ILE A 214 -4.92 12.07 4.14
CA ILE A 214 -3.78 11.51 4.89
C ILE A 214 -3.55 10.06 4.47
N ILE A 215 -2.28 9.72 4.19
CA ILE A 215 -1.85 8.41 3.74
C ILE A 215 -1.25 7.62 4.92
N VAL A 216 -1.45 6.31 4.90
CA VAL A 216 -0.81 5.37 5.84
C VAL A 216 0.22 4.53 5.08
N ARG A 217 1.45 4.47 5.59
CA ARG A 217 2.51 3.59 5.09
C ARG A 217 2.59 2.35 5.97
N ASP A 218 2.66 1.18 5.37
CA ASP A 218 2.90 -0.07 6.09
C ASP A 218 4.40 -0.36 6.04
N GLU A 219 5.06 -0.18 7.18
CA GLU A 219 6.51 -0.32 7.31
C GLU A 219 6.83 -1.29 8.44
N ARG A 220 8.08 -1.75 8.55
CA ARG A 220 8.49 -2.59 9.69
C ARG A 220 8.45 -1.77 10.98
N ALA A 221 8.38 -2.43 12.13
CA ALA A 221 8.52 -1.78 13.43
C ALA A 221 9.78 -0.87 13.46
N MET A 222 9.58 0.38 13.85
CA MET A 222 10.62 1.41 13.97
C MET A 222 10.77 1.86 15.44
N PRO A 223 11.96 2.35 15.85
CA PRO A 223 12.17 2.95 17.17
C PRO A 223 11.18 4.09 17.44
N VAL A 224 10.89 4.36 18.72
CA VAL A 224 10.07 5.51 19.14
C VAL A 224 10.97 6.48 19.93
N GLY A 225 11.20 7.67 19.36
CA GLY A 225 12.20 8.61 19.84
C GLY A 225 13.59 7.95 19.91
N SER A 226 14.21 7.98 21.09
CA SER A 226 15.54 7.39 21.32
C SER A 226 15.52 5.91 21.73
N LYS A 227 14.35 5.30 21.93
CA LYS A 227 14.21 3.92 22.44
C LYS A 227 14.09 2.93 21.28
N ALA A 228 14.93 1.89 21.28
CA ALA A 228 14.91 0.84 20.27
C ALA A 228 13.64 -0.05 20.35
N VAL A 229 13.30 -0.70 19.23
CA VAL A 229 12.21 -1.69 19.14
C VAL A 229 12.48 -2.93 20.01
N GLY A 230 11.42 -3.64 20.40
CA GLY A 230 11.56 -4.92 21.11
C GLY A 230 12.28 -5.99 20.27
N GLU A 231 13.03 -6.88 20.93
CA GLU A 231 13.87 -7.90 20.28
C GLU A 231 13.07 -8.86 19.36
N ASN A 232 11.77 -9.05 19.64
CA ASN A 232 10.89 -9.97 18.91
C ASN A 232 9.97 -9.29 17.88
N TRP A 233 10.18 -8.01 17.56
CA TRP A 233 9.28 -7.24 16.68
C TRP A 233 9.74 -7.18 15.21
N THR A 234 10.70 -8.01 14.82
CA THR A 234 11.32 -7.97 13.48
C THR A 234 10.34 -8.18 12.33
N ASP A 235 9.24 -8.89 12.59
CA ASP A 235 8.23 -9.25 11.59
C ASP A 235 6.96 -8.39 11.69
N TRP A 236 6.91 -7.41 12.58
CA TRP A 236 5.73 -6.56 12.72
C TRP A 236 5.67 -5.54 11.60
N VAL A 237 4.60 -5.61 10.81
CA VAL A 237 4.18 -4.51 9.95
C VAL A 237 3.35 -3.53 10.79
N CYS A 238 3.85 -2.30 10.87
CA CYS A 238 3.30 -1.19 11.64
C CYS A 238 2.79 -0.11 10.67
N PRO A 239 1.48 0.18 10.69
CA PRO A 239 0.91 1.33 10.02
C PRO A 239 1.48 2.66 10.56
N HIS A 240 2.06 3.48 9.69
CA HIS A 240 2.54 4.83 9.98
C HIS A 240 1.66 5.85 9.27
N VAL A 241 0.93 6.66 10.04
CA VAL A 241 0.12 7.76 9.51
C VAL A 241 1.06 8.91 9.16
N VAL A 242 1.11 9.31 7.88
CA VAL A 242 1.98 10.40 7.40
C VAL A 242 1.33 11.75 7.73
N GLY A 243 1.28 12.07 9.01
CA GLY A 243 0.58 13.20 9.57
C GLY A 243 0.11 12.93 11.00
N GLY A 244 -0.64 13.89 11.55
CA GLY A 244 -1.36 13.73 12.79
C GLY A 244 -2.66 12.94 12.62
N ILE A 245 -3.42 12.80 13.70
CA ILE A 245 -4.73 12.17 13.72
C ILE A 245 -5.79 13.26 13.95
N PRO A 246 -6.51 13.69 12.91
CA PRO A 246 -7.62 14.65 13.05
C PRO A 246 -8.75 14.10 13.93
N PRO A 247 -9.32 14.90 14.85
CA PRO A 247 -10.49 14.50 15.65
C PRO A 247 -11.64 13.90 14.85
N LEU A 248 -11.89 14.43 13.64
CA LEU A 248 -13.00 14.01 12.78
C LEU A 248 -12.89 12.56 12.26
N VAL A 249 -11.69 11.97 12.21
CA VAL A 249 -11.50 10.59 11.70
C VAL A 249 -11.57 9.53 12.80
N VAL A 250 -11.57 9.94 14.07
CA VAL A 250 -11.61 9.04 15.22
C VAL A 250 -13.06 8.72 15.55
N ASP A 251 -13.43 7.46 15.42
CA ASP A 251 -14.80 6.99 15.62
C ASP A 251 -15.05 6.44 17.04
N ALA A 252 -13.98 6.11 17.78
CA ALA A 252 -14.05 5.66 19.16
C ALA A 252 -12.76 5.96 19.93
N VAL A 253 -12.92 6.16 21.23
CA VAL A 253 -11.83 6.39 22.19
C VAL A 253 -12.04 5.45 23.36
N PHE A 254 -11.02 4.64 23.66
CA PHE A 254 -11.07 3.60 24.68
C PHE A 254 -10.09 3.95 25.80
N PRO A 255 -10.52 3.93 27.08
CA PRO A 255 -9.60 4.05 28.20
C PRO A 255 -8.56 2.94 28.21
N MET A 256 -7.34 3.26 28.67
CA MET A 256 -6.31 2.25 28.93
C MET A 256 -6.10 2.09 30.44
N THR A 257 -6.22 0.85 30.91
CA THR A 257 -6.12 0.51 32.33
C THR A 257 -4.69 0.13 32.70
N ARG A 258 -4.25 0.57 33.89
CA ARG A 258 -2.90 0.31 34.43
C ARG A 258 -2.96 -0.26 35.85
N ASP A 259 -1.98 -1.08 36.16
CA ASP A 259 -1.65 -1.53 37.53
C ASP A 259 -0.25 -1.02 37.87
N GLY A 260 -0.19 0.03 38.69
CA GLY A 260 1.03 0.80 38.92
C GLY A 260 1.58 1.40 37.63
N SER A 261 2.85 1.11 37.30
CA SER A 261 3.48 1.57 36.06
C SER A 261 3.09 0.73 34.83
N LYS A 262 2.50 -0.45 35.03
CA LYS A 262 2.25 -1.43 33.97
C LYS A 262 0.88 -1.21 33.31
N PHE A 263 0.84 -1.19 31.99
CA PHE A 263 -0.40 -1.20 31.21
C PHE A 263 -0.96 -2.61 31.12
N VAL A 264 -2.26 -2.76 31.36
CA VAL A 264 -2.94 -4.06 31.52
C VAL A 264 -3.93 -4.32 30.40
N SER A 265 -4.82 -3.37 30.10
CA SER A 265 -5.87 -3.55 29.10
C SER A 265 -6.28 -2.24 28.42
N ILE A 266 -6.97 -2.39 27.29
CA ILE A 266 -7.70 -1.35 26.59
C ILE A 266 -9.17 -1.73 26.69
N ASP A 267 -9.92 -0.97 27.47
CA ASP A 267 -11.28 -1.30 27.85
C ASP A 267 -12.17 -1.40 26.60
N GLY A 268 -12.84 -2.54 26.42
CA GLY A 268 -13.69 -2.83 25.26
C GLY A 268 -12.93 -3.21 23.97
N VAL A 269 -11.61 -3.39 24.02
CA VAL A 269 -10.79 -3.79 22.86
C VAL A 269 -9.93 -5.02 23.13
N THR A 270 -9.26 -5.07 24.29
CA THR A 270 -8.36 -6.19 24.64
C THR A 270 -8.82 -6.95 25.89
N ASP A 271 -10.01 -6.68 26.40
CA ASP A 271 -10.60 -7.41 27.53
C ASP A 271 -11.01 -8.80 27.05
N VAL A 272 -10.09 -9.75 27.11
CA VAL A 272 -10.31 -11.19 26.86
C VAL A 272 -9.69 -11.99 27.98
#